data_AF-A0A2X2I847-F1
#
_entry.id   AF-A0A2X2I847-F1
#
_cell.length_a   1.000
_cell.length_b   1.000
_cell.length_c   1.000
_cell.angle_alpha   90.00
_cell.angle_beta   90.00
_cell.angle_gamma   90.00
#
_symmetry.space_group_name_H-M   'P 1'
#
loop_
_entity.id
_entity.type
_entity.pdbx_description
1 polymer ?
#
loop_
_entity_poly.entity_id
_entity_poly.type
_entity_poly.pdbx_seq_one_letter_code
_entity_poly.pdbx_strand_id
1 'polypeptide(L)' 'MVRTLKAMTDFAAVTATYTYEARKPGIKELITEMAFNGAGVRDTARTLKIGINTVIRTLKNSRQSE' A
#
# COMPACT_ATOMS: atom_id res chain seq x y z
N MET A 1 25.05 8.05 -17.34
CA MET A 1 24.65 8.00 -15.92
C MET A 1 23.37 8.79 -15.63
N VAL A 2 23.26 10.07 -16.01
CA VAL A 2 22.04 10.88 -15.75
C VAL A 2 20.79 10.38 -16.50
N ARG A 3 20.93 9.92 -17.75
CA ARG A 3 19.83 9.33 -18.53
C ARG A 3 19.31 8.01 -17.93
N THR A 4 20.19 7.24 -17.31
CA THR A 4 19.87 5.96 -16.67
C THR A 4 19.09 6.19 -15.37
N LEU A 5 19.51 7.16 -14.55
CA LEU A 5 18.77 7.59 -13.35
C LEU A 5 17.38 8.12 -13.69
N LYS A 6 17.27 8.94 -14.76
CA LYS A 6 15.98 9.44 -15.23
C LYS A 6 15.05 8.32 -15.71
N ALA A 7 15.56 7.35 -16.47
CA ALA A 7 14.80 6.17 -16.90
C ALA A 7 14.34 5.28 -15.73
N MET A 8 15.13 5.19 -14.64
CA MET A 8 14.73 4.47 -13.41
C MET A 8 13.60 5.20 -12.68
N THR A 9 13.60 6.54 -12.64
CA THR A 9 12.46 7.34 -12.14
C THR A 9 11.24 7.27 -13.05
N ASP A 10 11.43 7.20 -14.37
CA ASP A 10 10.33 7.21 -15.35
C ASP A 10 9.64 5.82 -15.44
N PHE A 11 10.36 4.71 -15.23
CA PHE A 11 9.76 3.36 -15.10
C PHE A 11 8.86 3.23 -13.86
N ALA A 12 9.15 4.01 -12.80
CA ALA A 12 8.36 4.02 -11.58
C ALA A 12 6.97 4.68 -11.74
N ALA A 13 6.67 5.29 -12.89
CA ALA A 13 5.47 6.09 -13.10
C ALA A 13 4.70 5.70 -14.38
N VAL A 14 4.28 4.43 -14.50
CA VAL A 14 2.99 4.16 -15.14
C VAL A 14 1.94 4.75 -14.19
N THR A 15 1.52 5.99 -14.45
CA THR A 15 0.56 6.71 -13.62
C THR A 15 -0.84 6.15 -13.85
N ALA A 16 -1.11 4.98 -13.27
CA ALA A 16 -2.47 4.49 -13.15
C ALA A 16 -3.23 5.41 -12.18
N THR A 17 -4.26 6.09 -12.69
CA THR A 17 -5.17 6.92 -11.89
C THR A 17 -6.14 6.01 -11.13
N TYR A 18 -5.72 5.55 -9.95
CA TYR A 18 -6.57 4.73 -9.10
C TYR A 18 -7.69 5.58 -8.49
N THR A 19 -8.93 5.28 -8.82
CA THR A 19 -10.11 5.87 -8.18
C THR A 19 -10.27 5.41 -6.72
N TYR A 20 -9.78 4.20 -6.40
CA TYR A 20 -9.82 3.65 -5.05
C TYR A 20 -8.43 3.63 -4.43
N GLU A 21 -8.27 4.38 -3.35
CA GLU A 21 -7.01 4.52 -2.61
C GLU A 21 -6.38 3.17 -2.27
N ALA A 22 -7.17 2.17 -1.87
CA ALA A 22 -6.63 0.88 -1.47
C ALA A 22 -6.06 0.00 -2.60
N ARG A 23 -6.21 0.42 -3.87
CA ARG A 23 -5.59 -0.24 -5.03
C ARG A 23 -4.28 0.39 -5.45
N LYS A 24 -3.88 1.50 -4.84
CA LYS A 24 -2.58 2.11 -5.11
C LYS A 24 -1.45 1.12 -4.73
N PRO A 25 -0.37 1.08 -5.53
CA PRO A 25 0.81 0.32 -5.16
C PRO A 25 1.34 0.78 -3.80
N GLY A 26 1.80 -0.15 -2.96
CA GLY A 26 2.36 0.17 -1.63
C GLY A 26 1.34 0.20 -0.48
N ILE A 27 0.03 0.20 -0.75
CA ILE A 27 -0.97 0.28 0.34
C ILE A 27 -1.01 -0.99 1.19
N LYS A 28 -0.76 -2.17 0.61
CA LYS A 28 -0.78 -3.43 1.37
C LYS A 28 0.39 -3.48 2.35
N GLU A 29 1.56 -3.08 1.88
CA GLU A 29 2.80 -2.99 2.63
C GLU A 29 2.65 -1.98 3.78
N LEU A 30 2.05 -0.82 3.50
CA LEU A 30 1.77 0.20 4.51
C LEU A 30 0.75 -0.28 5.57
N ILE A 31 -0.28 -1.02 5.18
CA ILE A 31 -1.21 -1.65 6.14
C ILE A 31 -0.46 -2.61 7.07
N THR A 32 0.43 -3.44 6.53
CA THR A 32 1.20 -4.40 7.34
C THR A 32 2.17 -3.68 8.26
N GLU A 33 2.90 -2.68 7.77
CA GLU A 33 3.84 -1.88 8.56
C GLU A 33 3.14 -1.18 9.73
N MET A 34 2.00 -0.53 9.46
CA MET A 34 1.20 0.11 10.51
C MET A 34 0.76 -0.90 11.58
N ALA A 35 0.29 -2.08 11.18
CA ALA A 35 -0.09 -3.13 12.11
C ALA A 35 1.09 -3.67 12.93
N PHE A 36 2.27 -3.83 12.31
CA PHE A 36 3.51 -4.21 13.00
C PHE A 36 3.94 -3.15 14.02
N ASN A 37 3.73 -1.87 13.70
CA ASN A 37 4.00 -0.74 14.60
C ASN A 37 2.91 -0.53 15.67
N GLY A 38 1.98 -1.49 15.84
CA GLY A 38 0.96 -1.46 16.87
C GLY A 38 -0.30 -0.65 16.55
N ALA A 39 -0.45 -0.14 15.32
CA ALA A 39 -1.68 0.53 14.92
C ALA A 39 -2.85 -0.46 14.86
N GLY A 40 -3.98 -0.06 15.44
CA GLY A 40 -5.21 -0.86 15.40
C GLY A 40 -5.89 -0.82 14.03
N VAL A 41 -6.63 -1.88 13.69
CA VAL A 41 -7.34 -2.02 12.39
C VAL A 41 -8.21 -0.79 12.03
N ARG A 42 -8.93 -0.24 13.02
CA ARG A 42 -9.78 0.96 12.81
C ARG A 42 -8.96 2.22 12.58
N ASP A 43 -7.81 2.32 13.24
CA ASP A 43 -6.91 3.47 13.12
C ASP A 43 -6.27 3.48 11.73
N THR A 44 -5.72 2.35 11.29
CA THR A 44 -5.18 2.16 9.93
C THR A 44 -6.22 2.48 8.85
N ALA A 45 -7.45 2.00 9.01
CA ALA A 45 -8.53 2.28 8.06
C ALA A 45 -8.84 3.78 7.96
N ARG A 46 -8.85 4.50 9.09
CA ARG A 46 -9.10 5.95 9.13
C ARG A 46 -7.94 6.74 8.53
N THR A 47 -6.71 6.41 8.91
CA THR A 47 -5.49 7.08 8.44
C THR A 47 -5.31 6.92 6.93
N LEU A 48 -5.52 5.71 6.41
CA LEU A 48 -5.37 5.42 4.98
C LEU A 48 -6.63 5.72 4.16
N LYS A 49 -7.74 6.10 4.81
CA LYS A 49 -9.05 6.36 4.16
C LYS A 49 -9.54 5.18 3.31
N ILE A 50 -9.39 3.96 3.83
CA ILE A 50 -9.81 2.71 3.17
C ILE A 50 -10.81 1.95 4.03
N GLY A 51 -11.59 1.07 3.41
CA GLY A 51 -12.56 0.25 4.13
C GLY A 51 -11.91 -0.69 5.14
N ILE A 52 -12.53 -0.84 6.32
CA ILE A 52 -12.02 -1.71 7.40
C ILE A 52 -11.86 -3.17 6.95
N ASN A 53 -12.75 -3.64 6.06
CA ASN A 53 -12.68 -4.98 5.48
C ASN A 53 -11.43 -5.17 4.61
N THR A 54 -10.96 -4.10 3.96
CA THR A 54 -9.71 -4.15 3.19
C THR A 54 -8.52 -4.36 4.11
N VAL A 55 -8.44 -3.61 5.21
CA VAL A 55 -7.37 -3.77 6.22
C VAL A 55 -7.36 -5.20 6.78
N ILE A 56 -8.52 -5.70 7.24
CA ILE A 56 -8.64 -7.06 7.80
C ILE A 56 -8.24 -8.12 6.77
N ARG A 57 -8.69 -8.00 5.52
CA ARG A 57 -8.36 -8.96 4.46
C ARG A 57 -6.87 -8.96 4.13
N THR A 58 -6.26 -7.78 4.05
CA THR A 58 -4.82 -7.64 3.82
C THR A 58 -4.02 -8.33 4.93
N LEU A 59 -4.36 -8.09 6.20
CA LEU A 59 -3.67 -8.71 7.33
C LEU A 59 -3.89 -10.23 7.43
N LYS A 60 -5.05 -10.74 7.02
CA LYS A 60 -5.29 -12.19 6.95
C LYS A 60 -4.47 -12.86 5.84
N ASN A 61 -4.32 -12.18 4.71
CA ASN A 61 -3.64 -12.72 3.53
C ASN A 61 -2.13 -12.46 3.53
N SER A 62 -1.61 -11.57 4.39
CA SER A 62 -0.18 -11.24 4.44
C SER A 62 0.71 -12.41 4.86
N ARG A 63 0.13 -13.42 5.54
CA ARG A 63 0.83 -14.67 5.91
C ARG A 63 0.81 -15.74 4.83
N GLN A 64 0.01 -15.56 3.77
CA GLN A 64 -0.16 -16.52 2.67
C GLN A 64 0.70 -16.20 1.45
N SER A 65 1.39 -15.06 1.47
CA SER A 65 2.27 -14.60 0.39
C SER A 65 3.76 -14.83 0.67
N GLU A 66 4.10 -15.55 1.74
CA GLU A 66 5.41 -16.21 1.93
C GLU A 66 5.33 -17.66 1.43
#